data_AF-A0A6J4KPP3-F1
#
_entry.id   AF-A0A6J4KPP3-F1
#
_cell.length_a   1.000
_cell.length_b   1.000
_cell.length_c   1.000
_cell.angle_alpha   90.00
_cell.angle_beta   90.00
_cell.angle_gamma   90.00
#
_symmetry.space_group_name_H-M   'P 1'
#
loop_
_entity.id
_entity.type
_entity.pdbx_description
1 polymer ?
#
loop_
_entity_poly.entity_id
_entity_poly.type
_entity_poly.pdbx_seq_one_letter_code
_entity_poly.pdbx_strand_id
1 'polypeptide(L)'
;MTVRRCLLSVAAVLTALLLQSTVLARLPLPGGAPDLLLVLVVAFALAEGPRSGALTGFGAGLLADLGADHELGRTALVLALVGYAAGLVHDDPSLGASGKRSTAVPFVVVGLSAAAAVSVYAAQGLLLGDARITGAAWLSALVGTVPYCVLLTPFVVPVVAALVRRVGQEPVRHPW
;
A
#
# COMPACT_ATOMS: atom_id res chain seq x y z
N MET A 1 -2.16 -6.80 -17.06
CA MET A 1 -3.42 -6.66 -16.29
C MET A 1 -4.60 -6.86 -17.23
N THR A 2 -5.53 -7.75 -16.89
CA THR A 2 -6.82 -7.85 -17.59
C THR A 2 -7.71 -6.69 -17.14
N VAL A 3 -8.59 -6.17 -17.99
CA VAL A 3 -9.53 -5.05 -17.67
C VAL A 3 -10.25 -5.25 -16.33
N ARG A 4 -10.66 -6.48 -16.03
CA ARG A 4 -11.34 -6.84 -14.77
C ARG A 4 -10.47 -6.65 -13.53
N ARG A 5 -9.16 -6.92 -13.63
CA ARG A 5 -8.21 -6.71 -12.52
C ARG A 5 -7.98 -5.22 -12.29
N CYS A 6 -7.97 -4.43 -13.35
CA CYS A 6 -7.90 -2.98 -13.26
C CYS A 6 -9.15 -2.39 -12.60
N LEU A 7 -10.35 -2.86 -12.96
CA LEU A 7 -11.58 -2.45 -12.29
C LEU A 7 -11.58 -2.83 -10.80
N LEU A 8 -11.06 -4.02 -10.47
CA LEU A 8 -10.96 -4.48 -9.08
C LEU A 8 -9.98 -3.62 -8.26
N SER A 9 -8.81 -3.30 -8.83
CA SER A 9 -7.84 -2.44 -8.14
C SER A 9 -8.35 -1.03 -7.95
N VAL A 10 -8.98 -0.44 -8.97
CA VAL A 10 -9.62 0.89 -8.87
C VAL A 10 -10.71 0.89 -7.80
N ALA A 11 -11.62 -0.09 -7.81
CA ALA A 11 -12.67 -0.19 -6.80
C ALA A 11 -12.12 -0.36 -5.38
N ALA A 12 -11.08 -1.18 -5.21
CA ALA A 12 -10.42 -1.38 -3.92
C ALA A 12 -9.74 -0.10 -3.43
N VAL A 13 -9.06 0.64 -4.31
CA VAL A 13 -8.41 1.92 -4.00
C VAL A 13 -9.44 2.96 -3.58
N LEU A 14 -10.54 3.11 -4.32
CA LEU A 14 -11.61 4.03 -3.96
C LEU A 14 -12.24 3.67 -2.62
N THR A 15 -12.47 2.39 -2.37
CA THR A 15 -13.01 1.92 -1.08
C THR A 15 -12.05 2.21 0.07
N ALA A 16 -10.75 1.99 -0.14
CA ALA A 16 -9.73 2.29 0.87
C ALA A 16 -9.64 3.79 1.17
N LEU A 17 -9.67 4.64 0.13
CA LEU A 17 -9.66 6.10 0.30
C LEU A 17 -10.89 6.61 1.05
N LEU A 18 -12.08 6.09 0.72
CA LEU A 18 -13.31 6.43 1.45
C LEU A 18 -13.23 5.98 2.90
N LEU A 19 -12.78 4.76 3.17
CA LEU A 19 -12.65 4.26 4.53
C LEU A 19 -11.62 5.05 5.33
N GLN A 20 -10.49 5.41 4.69
CA GLN A 20 -9.42 6.18 5.30
C GLN A 20 -9.87 7.60 5.65
N SER A 21 -10.55 8.29 4.74
CA SER A 21 -11.03 9.67 4.93
C SER A 21 -12.26 9.79 5.85
N THR A 22 -13.11 8.76 5.92
CA THR A 22 -14.35 8.83 6.72
C THR A 22 -14.25 8.16 8.08
N VAL A 23 -13.61 7.00 8.17
CA VAL A 23 -13.53 6.20 9.40
C VAL A 23 -12.19 6.44 10.09
N LEU A 24 -11.07 6.15 9.42
CA LEU A 24 -9.75 6.18 10.07
C LEU A 24 -9.35 7.60 10.46
N ALA A 25 -9.65 8.60 9.64
CA ALA A 25 -9.39 10.01 9.95
C ALA A 25 -10.21 10.54 11.15
N ARG A 26 -11.30 9.86 11.52
CA ARG A 26 -12.15 10.23 12.67
C ARG A 26 -11.82 9.46 13.94
N LEU A 27 -11.02 8.40 13.87
CA LEU A 27 -10.58 7.70 15.08
C LEU A 27 -9.42 8.48 15.72
N PRO A 28 -9.51 8.86 17.01
CA PRO A 28 -8.41 9.48 17.73
C PRO A 28 -7.36 8.41 18.09
N LEU A 29 -6.62 7.95 17.09
CA LEU A 29 -5.56 6.96 17.28
C LEU A 29 -4.28 7.63 17.78
N PRO A 30 -3.65 7.12 18.85
CA PRO A 30 -2.38 7.65 19.33
C PRO A 30 -1.28 7.45 18.29
N GLY A 31 -0.56 8.53 17.95
CA GLY A 31 0.60 8.49 17.05
C GLY A 31 0.29 8.53 15.55
N GLY A 32 -0.97 8.65 15.13
CA GLY A 32 -1.35 8.86 13.73
C GLY A 32 -2.32 7.81 13.16
N ALA A 33 -2.92 8.13 12.03
CA ALA A 33 -3.89 7.24 11.36
C ALA A 33 -3.18 6.13 10.55
N PRO A 34 -3.79 4.93 10.43
CA PRO A 34 -3.28 3.86 9.60
C PRO A 34 -3.25 4.27 8.12
N ASP A 35 -2.19 3.89 7.41
CA ASP A 35 -2.12 4.04 5.95
C ASP A 35 -2.67 2.79 5.26
N LEU A 36 -3.99 2.73 5.14
CA LEU A 36 -4.68 1.61 4.51
C LEU A 36 -4.34 1.51 3.00
N LEU A 37 -4.10 2.65 2.36
CA LEU A 37 -3.75 2.72 0.95
C LEU A 37 -2.41 2.04 0.68
N LEU A 38 -1.41 2.29 1.53
CA LEU A 38 -0.11 1.64 1.46
C LEU A 38 -0.23 0.12 1.63
N VAL A 39 -0.97 -0.35 2.63
CA VAL A 39 -1.18 -1.80 2.86
C VAL A 39 -1.85 -2.44 1.63
N LEU A 40 -2.83 -1.74 1.03
CA LEU A 40 -3.51 -2.21 -0.16
C LEU A 40 -2.58 -2.30 -1.37
N VAL A 41 -1.76 -1.27 -1.62
CA VAL A 41 -0.78 -1.24 -2.72
C VAL A 41 0.25 -2.36 -2.57
N VAL A 42 0.79 -2.55 -1.35
CA VAL A 42 1.71 -3.66 -1.05
C VAL A 42 1.02 -5.02 -1.27
N ALA A 43 -0.26 -5.16 -0.90
CA ALA A 43 -1.01 -6.39 -1.13
C ALA A 43 -1.16 -6.71 -2.63
N PHE A 44 -1.49 -5.72 -3.47
CA PHE A 44 -1.54 -5.90 -4.92
C PHE A 44 -0.16 -6.21 -5.52
N ALA A 45 0.88 -5.55 -5.03
CA ALA A 45 2.25 -5.79 -5.46
C ALA A 45 2.71 -7.22 -5.16
N LEU A 46 2.41 -7.74 -3.97
CA LEU A 46 2.72 -9.13 -3.59
C LEU A 46 1.87 -10.15 -4.37
N ALA A 47 0.66 -9.78 -4.80
CA ALA A 47 -0.24 -10.67 -5.51
C ALA A 47 0.01 -10.72 -7.04
N GLU A 48 0.42 -9.61 -7.65
CA GLU A 48 0.50 -9.45 -9.11
C GLU A 48 1.86 -8.95 -9.62
N GLY A 49 2.83 -8.74 -8.72
CA GLY A 49 4.21 -8.38 -9.04
C GLY A 49 4.50 -6.87 -9.14
N PRO A 50 5.75 -6.50 -9.48
CA PRO A 50 6.28 -5.13 -9.39
C PRO A 50 5.52 -4.12 -10.26
N ARG A 51 5.21 -4.49 -11.52
CA ARG A 51 4.51 -3.60 -12.46
C ARG A 51 3.11 -3.27 -11.99
N SER A 52 2.40 -4.26 -11.46
CA SER A 52 1.05 -4.08 -10.90
C SER A 52 1.10 -3.19 -9.66
N GLY A 53 2.04 -3.46 -8.75
CA GLY A 53 2.29 -2.63 -7.56
C GLY A 53 2.59 -1.17 -7.90
N ALA A 54 3.44 -0.92 -8.89
CA ALA A 54 3.79 0.43 -9.32
C ALA A 54 2.59 1.19 -9.91
N LEU A 55 1.82 0.54 -10.81
CA LEU A 55 0.65 1.17 -11.45
C LEU A 55 -0.47 1.45 -10.45
N THR A 56 -0.74 0.49 -9.56
CA THR A 56 -1.75 0.64 -8.51
C THR A 56 -1.32 1.69 -7.49
N GLY A 57 -0.05 1.71 -7.08
CA GLY A 57 0.52 2.72 -6.20
C GLY A 57 0.47 4.13 -6.78
N PHE A 58 0.87 4.29 -8.05
CA PHE A 58 0.79 5.57 -8.74
C PHE A 58 -0.65 6.08 -8.83
N GLY A 59 -1.57 5.25 -9.31
CA GLY A 59 -2.99 5.64 -9.45
C GLY A 59 -3.64 5.94 -8.10
N ALA A 60 -3.37 5.12 -7.09
CA ALA A 60 -3.85 5.33 -5.73
C ALA A 60 -3.33 6.63 -5.12
N GLY A 61 -2.03 6.88 -5.23
CA GLY A 61 -1.43 8.11 -4.71
C GLY A 61 -1.88 9.33 -5.48
N LEU A 62 -2.11 9.25 -6.80
CA LEU A 62 -2.67 10.37 -7.56
C LEU A 62 -4.10 10.70 -7.12
N LEU A 63 -4.93 9.68 -6.88
CA LEU A 63 -6.27 9.87 -6.33
C LEU A 63 -6.24 10.45 -4.91
N ALA A 64 -5.26 10.05 -4.09
CA ALA A 64 -5.06 10.64 -2.77
C ALA A 64 -4.62 12.10 -2.87
N ASP A 65 -3.70 12.41 -3.79
CA ASP A 65 -3.18 13.76 -4.03
C ASP A 65 -4.28 14.73 -4.46
N LEU A 66 -5.30 14.28 -5.22
CA LEU A 66 -6.45 15.12 -5.63
C LEU A 66 -7.28 15.67 -4.45
N GLY A 67 -7.26 14.97 -3.31
CA GLY A 67 -7.99 15.36 -2.10
C GLY A 67 -7.12 16.04 -1.05
N ALA A 68 -5.84 16.30 -1.34
CA ALA A 68 -4.87 16.76 -0.37
C ALA A 68 -4.40 18.21 -0.63
N ASP A 69 -4.07 18.92 0.45
CA ASP A 69 -3.58 20.31 0.40
C ASP A 69 -2.10 20.42 -0.03
N HIS A 70 -1.47 19.32 -0.47
CA HIS A 70 -0.06 19.28 -0.89
C HIS A 70 0.10 19.09 -2.40
N GLU A 71 1.33 19.31 -2.88
CA GLU A 71 1.71 19.17 -4.29
C GLU A 71 1.20 17.86 -4.92
N LEU A 72 0.50 17.99 -6.05
CA LEU A 72 0.02 16.86 -6.83
C LEU A 72 1.19 15.98 -7.28
N GLY A 73 1.12 14.67 -7.05
CA GLY A 73 2.10 13.69 -7.48
C GLY A 73 3.10 13.24 -6.41
N ARG A 74 3.12 13.90 -5.25
CA ARG A 74 4.01 13.53 -4.14
C ARG A 74 3.69 12.14 -3.60
N THR A 75 2.43 11.87 -3.28
CA THR A 75 2.00 10.58 -2.75
C THR A 75 1.99 9.53 -3.86
N ALA A 76 1.64 9.92 -5.09
CA ALA A 76 1.72 9.06 -6.26
C ALA A 76 3.11 8.46 -6.45
N LEU A 77 4.17 9.28 -6.37
CA LEU A 77 5.55 8.80 -6.55
C LEU A 77 5.97 7.86 -5.42
N VAL A 78 5.68 8.20 -4.17
CA VAL A 78 6.04 7.37 -3.01
C VAL A 78 5.36 6.01 -3.08
N LEU A 79 4.04 5.97 -3.30
CA LEU A 79 3.30 4.70 -3.38
C LEU A 79 3.68 3.89 -4.62
N ALA A 80 4.02 4.53 -5.75
CA ALA A 80 4.52 3.82 -6.92
C ALA A 80 5.84 3.10 -6.63
N LEU A 81 6.81 3.79 -6.00
CA LEU A 81 8.10 3.21 -5.64
C LEU A 81 7.97 2.11 -4.58
N VAL A 82 7.14 2.35 -3.55
CA VAL A 82 6.85 1.36 -2.51
C VAL A 82 6.18 0.13 -3.12
N GLY A 83 5.18 0.31 -3.98
CA GLY A 83 4.51 -0.78 -4.66
C GLY A 83 5.43 -1.56 -5.60
N TYR A 84 6.31 -0.88 -6.34
CA TYR A 84 7.31 -1.54 -7.17
C TYR A 84 8.27 -2.39 -6.32
N ALA A 85 8.86 -1.80 -5.28
CA ALA A 85 9.83 -2.47 -4.41
C ALA A 85 9.21 -3.67 -3.67
N ALA A 86 8.00 -3.51 -3.13
CA ALA A 86 7.26 -4.60 -2.51
C ALA A 86 6.96 -5.73 -3.50
N GLY A 87 6.67 -5.38 -4.76
CA GLY A 87 6.39 -6.35 -5.80
C GLY A 87 7.62 -7.14 -6.25
N LEU A 88 8.84 -6.64 -6.06
CA LEU A 88 10.07 -7.43 -6.34
C LEU A 88 10.14 -8.70 -5.48
N VAL A 89 9.49 -8.70 -4.31
CA VAL A 89 9.38 -9.88 -3.44
C VAL A 89 8.48 -10.96 -4.05
N HIS A 90 7.57 -10.60 -4.95
CA HIS A 90 6.76 -11.57 -5.70
C HIS A 90 7.62 -12.47 -6.61
N ASP A 91 8.62 -11.87 -7.26
CA ASP A 91 9.48 -12.52 -8.25
C ASP A 91 10.66 -13.29 -7.60
N ASP A 92 10.93 -13.08 -6.31
CA ASP A 92 12.01 -13.74 -5.58
C ASP A 92 11.66 -15.22 -5.30
N PRO A 93 12.45 -16.21 -5.75
CA PRO A 93 12.17 -17.63 -5.53
C PRO A 93 12.23 -18.08 -4.06
N SER A 94 12.95 -17.34 -3.21
CA SER A 94 13.16 -17.68 -1.79
C SER A 94 12.09 -17.09 -0.87
N LEU A 95 11.46 -15.98 -1.28
CA LEU A 95 10.47 -15.22 -0.52
C LEU A 95 9.08 -15.21 -1.17
N GLY A 96 9.01 -15.48 -2.48
CA GLY A 96 7.82 -15.49 -3.32
C GLY A 96 7.21 -16.89 -3.50
N ALA A 97 6.18 -16.98 -4.36
CA ALA A 97 5.16 -18.03 -4.43
C ALA A 97 5.63 -19.51 -4.56
N SER A 98 6.92 -19.76 -4.80
CA SER A 98 7.52 -21.11 -4.97
C SER A 98 8.41 -21.57 -3.82
N GLY A 99 8.87 -20.66 -2.94
CA GLY A 99 9.59 -20.97 -1.71
C GLY A 99 8.61 -21.19 -0.54
N LYS A 100 9.01 -21.87 0.53
CA LYS A 100 8.15 -22.15 1.70
C LYS A 100 7.37 -20.88 2.09
N ARG A 101 6.03 -20.90 1.97
CA ARG A 101 5.11 -19.79 2.30
C ARG A 101 5.31 -19.35 3.75
N SER A 102 6.27 -18.46 3.97
CA SER A 102 6.48 -17.84 5.27
C SER A 102 5.41 -16.77 5.45
N THR A 103 4.46 -17.04 6.34
CA THR A 103 3.39 -16.10 6.70
C THR A 103 3.93 -14.75 7.18
N ALA A 104 5.22 -14.68 7.55
CA ALA A 104 5.88 -13.45 8.02
C ALA A 104 6.25 -12.45 6.91
N VAL A 105 6.46 -12.90 5.66
CA VAL A 105 6.88 -12.04 4.54
C VAL A 105 5.97 -10.80 4.38
N PRO A 106 4.63 -10.92 4.28
CA PRO A 106 3.78 -9.75 4.11
C PRO A 106 3.86 -8.78 5.29
N PHE A 107 4.03 -9.26 6.53
CA PHE A 107 4.17 -8.38 7.70
C PHE A 107 5.46 -7.57 7.65
N VAL A 108 6.57 -8.21 7.25
CA VAL A 108 7.87 -7.54 7.13
C VAL A 108 7.84 -6.52 5.99
N VAL A 109 7.30 -6.89 4.82
CA VAL A 109 7.23 -5.98 3.67
C VAL A 109 6.35 -4.78 3.99
N VAL A 110 5.14 -4.99 4.54
CA VAL A 110 4.25 -3.90 4.95
C VAL A 110 4.91 -3.02 6.00
N GLY A 111 5.56 -3.60 7.01
CA GLY A 111 6.23 -2.86 8.07
C GLY A 111 7.37 -1.98 7.56
N LEU A 112 8.24 -2.53 6.71
CA LEU A 112 9.35 -1.80 6.10
C LEU A 112 8.84 -0.71 5.15
N SER A 113 7.84 -1.02 4.32
CA SER A 113 7.21 -0.05 3.42
C SER A 113 6.57 1.10 4.18
N ALA A 114 5.85 0.83 5.26
CA ALA A 114 5.23 1.85 6.11
C ALA A 114 6.29 2.74 6.79
N ALA A 115 7.35 2.13 7.35
CA ALA A 115 8.43 2.89 7.97
C ALA A 115 9.17 3.79 6.97
N ALA A 116 9.41 3.28 5.76
CA ALA A 116 10.02 4.04 4.67
C ALA A 116 9.12 5.21 4.24
N ALA A 117 7.82 4.97 4.04
CA ALA A 117 6.88 6.02 3.64
C ALA A 117 6.79 7.14 4.69
N VAL A 118 6.64 6.80 5.97
CA VAL A 118 6.65 7.78 7.07
C VAL A 118 7.93 8.60 7.09
N SER A 119 9.08 7.96 6.87
CA SER A 119 10.38 8.65 6.83
C SER A 119 10.50 9.60 5.64
N VAL A 120 10.02 9.20 4.47
CA VAL A 120 9.99 10.06 3.28
C VAL A 120 9.07 11.27 3.51
N TYR A 121 7.87 11.05 4.07
CA TYR A 121 6.93 12.14 4.35
C TYR A 121 7.48 13.13 5.39
N ALA A 122 8.19 12.65 6.40
CA ALA A 122 8.87 13.50 7.37
C ALA A 122 10.02 14.27 6.74
N ALA A 123 10.87 13.62 5.93
CA ALA A 123 11.96 14.28 5.22
C ALA A 123 11.44 15.41 4.31
N GLN A 124 10.33 15.18 3.61
CA GLN A 124 9.68 16.21 2.79
C GLN A 124 9.22 17.40 3.62
N GLY A 125 8.62 17.17 4.80
CA GLY A 125 8.22 18.27 5.68
C GLY A 125 9.41 19.07 6.23
N LEU A 126 10.54 18.42 6.54
CA LEU A 126 11.78 19.12 6.89
C LEU A 126 12.30 19.99 5.73
N LEU A 127 12.31 19.45 4.51
CA LEU A 127 12.78 20.16 3.32
C LEU A 127 11.91 21.39 3.01
N LEU A 128 10.61 21.32 3.28
CA LEU A 128 9.67 22.44 3.15
C LEU A 128 9.79 23.47 4.29
N GLY A 129 10.73 23.28 5.22
CA GLY A 129 10.99 24.23 6.31
C GLY A 129 9.96 24.17 7.45
N ASP A 130 9.19 23.08 7.56
CA ASP A 130 8.19 22.95 8.62
C ASP A 130 8.87 22.64 9.96
N ALA A 131 9.10 23.68 10.76
CA ALA A 131 9.75 23.62 12.07
C ALA A 131 8.98 22.75 13.10
N ARG A 132 7.79 22.25 12.76
CA ARG A 132 6.99 21.34 13.59
C ARG A 132 7.48 19.89 13.56
N ILE A 133 8.28 19.49 12.57
CA ILE A 133 8.80 18.13 12.53
C ILE A 133 10.00 18.00 13.46
N THR A 134 9.70 17.75 14.73
CA THR A 134 10.69 17.36 15.73
C THR A 134 11.00 15.86 15.60
N GLY A 135 12.20 15.41 15.99
CA GLY A 135 12.53 13.97 16.01
C GLY A 135 11.54 13.13 16.84
N ALA A 136 10.99 13.71 17.91
CA ALA A 136 9.93 13.08 18.71
C ALA A 136 8.61 12.90 17.94
N ALA A 137 8.24 13.87 17.08
CA ALA A 137 7.05 13.78 16.24
C ALA A 137 7.20 12.68 15.19
N TRP A 138 8.37 12.60 14.55
CA TRP A 138 8.69 11.49 13.62
C TRP A 138 8.63 10.12 14.30
N LEU A 139 9.20 9.98 15.50
CA LEU A 139 9.15 8.72 16.24
C LEU A 139 7.70 8.36 16.63
N SER A 140 6.90 9.34 17.06
CA SER A 140 5.48 9.12 17.35
C SER A 140 4.69 8.66 16.13
N ALA A 141 5.00 9.22 14.94
CA ALA A 141 4.38 8.84 13.69
C ALA A 141 4.75 7.41 13.25
N LEU A 142 6.01 7.00 13.46
CA LEU A 142 6.45 5.63 13.20
C LEU A 142 5.75 4.62 14.12
N VAL A 143 5.76 4.90 15.43
CA VAL A 143 5.18 4.01 16.44
C VAL A 143 3.65 3.96 16.35
N GLY A 144 3.00 5.03 15.87
CA GLY A 144 1.57 4.99 15.55
C GLY A 144 1.31 4.22 14.27
N THR A 145 1.88 4.66 13.14
CA THR A 145 1.48 4.18 11.81
C THR A 145 1.90 2.74 11.51
N VAL A 146 3.15 2.37 11.84
CA VAL A 146 3.72 1.08 11.41
C VAL A 146 2.99 -0.10 12.05
N PRO A 147 2.73 -0.14 13.38
CA PRO A 147 1.98 -1.23 13.99
C PRO A 147 0.56 -1.35 13.44
N TYR A 148 -0.12 -0.24 13.13
CA TYR A 148 -1.44 -0.30 12.52
C TYR A 148 -1.42 -0.92 11.12
N CYS A 149 -0.45 -0.56 10.28
CA CYS A 149 -0.29 -1.18 8.96
C CYS A 149 0.01 -2.68 9.06
N VAL A 150 0.90 -3.06 9.98
CA VAL A 150 1.22 -4.47 10.26
C VAL A 150 -0.02 -5.23 10.77
N LEU A 151 -0.84 -4.61 11.61
CA LEU A 151 -2.09 -5.18 12.12
C LEU A 151 -3.17 -5.33 11.02
N LEU A 152 -3.20 -4.43 10.03
CA LEU A 152 -4.10 -4.52 8.88
C LEU A 152 -3.70 -5.61 7.89
N THR A 153 -2.42 -5.95 7.82
CA THR A 153 -1.84 -6.97 6.92
C THR A 153 -2.63 -8.30 6.88
N PRO A 154 -2.94 -8.99 8.01
CA PRO A 154 -3.66 -10.27 7.99
C PRO A 154 -5.10 -10.15 7.49
N PHE A 155 -5.65 -8.95 7.36
CA PHE A 155 -6.98 -8.74 6.81
C PHE A 155 -6.91 -8.35 5.33
N VAL A 156 -6.06 -7.38 4.99
CA VAL A 156 -6.01 -6.80 3.64
C VAL A 156 -5.32 -7.73 2.65
N VAL A 157 -4.14 -8.26 3.00
CA VAL A 157 -3.33 -9.09 2.09
C VAL A 157 -4.07 -10.34 1.61
N PRO A 158 -4.67 -11.18 2.47
CA PRO A 158 -5.36 -12.38 2.00
C PRO A 158 -6.65 -12.04 1.23
N VAL A 159 -7.36 -10.96 1.59
CA VAL A 159 -8.56 -10.52 0.86
C VAL A 159 -8.19 -10.12 -0.57
N VAL A 160 -7.16 -9.29 -0.75
CA VAL A 160 -6.66 -8.90 -2.08
C VAL A 160 -6.18 -10.11 -2.86
N ALA A 161 -5.37 -10.98 -2.24
CA ALA A 161 -4.90 -12.20 -2.88
C ALA A 161 -6.07 -13.12 -3.32
N ALA A 162 -7.11 -13.27 -2.50
CA ALA A 162 -8.29 -14.05 -2.84
C ALA A 162 -9.07 -13.43 -4.01
N LEU A 163 -9.26 -12.11 -4.01
CA LEU A 163 -9.95 -11.37 -5.06
C LEU A 163 -9.21 -11.47 -6.40
N VAL A 164 -7.90 -11.25 -6.41
CA VAL A 164 -7.04 -11.36 -7.59
C VAL A 164 -7.10 -12.78 -8.18
N ARG A 165 -7.02 -13.81 -7.31
CA ARG A 165 -7.13 -15.21 -7.74
C ARG A 165 -8.48 -15.52 -8.36
N ARG A 166 -9.59 -15.03 -7.79
CA ARG A 166 -10.95 -15.23 -8.34
C ARG A 166 -11.10 -14.66 -9.74
N VAL A 167 -10.57 -13.46 -9.98
CA VAL A 167 -10.65 -12.81 -11.31
C VAL A 167 -9.75 -13.49 -12.35
N GLY A 168 -8.71 -14.23 -11.91
CA GLY A 168 -7.82 -14.98 -12.79
C GLY A 168 -8.28 -16.38 -13.20
N GLN A 169 -9.39 -16.90 -12.65
CA GLN A 169 -9.82 -18.31 -12.81
C GLN A 169 -10.94 -18.50 -13.86
N GLU A 170 -11.28 -17.50 -14.67
CA GLU A 170 -12.23 -17.76 -15.75
C GLU A 170 -11.62 -18.69 -16.81
N PRO A 171 -12.30 -19.81 -17.13
CA PRO A 171 -11.75 -20.82 -18.02
C PRO A 171 -11.57 -20.21 -19.40
N VAL A 172 -10.38 -20.42 -19.97
CA VAL A 172 -10.13 -20.24 -21.40
C VAL A 172 -11.22 -21.03 -22.12
N ARG A 173 -12.24 -20.33 -22.65
CA ARG A 173 -13.16 -20.93 -23.60
C ARG A 173 -12.30 -21.28 -24.80
N HIS A 174 -11.84 -22.52 -24.91
CA HIS A 174 -11.29 -23.05 -26.14
C HIS A 174 -12.38 -22.90 -27.21
N PRO A 175 -12.19 -22.04 -28.23
CA PRO A 175 -12.94 -22.23 -29.45
C PRO A 175 -12.37 -23.52 -30.07
N TRP A 176 -13.28 -24.46 -30.28
CA TRP A 176 -13.06 -25.75 -30.93
C TRP A 176 -12.13 -25.66 -32.15
#